data_AF-A0A7L4CTC6-F1
#
_entry.id   AF-A0A7L4CTC6-F1
#
_cell.length_a   1.000
_cell.length_b   1.000
_cell.length_c   1.000
_cell.angle_alpha   90.00
_cell.angle_beta   90.00
_cell.angle_gamma   90.00
#
_symmetry.space_group_name_H-M   'P 1'
#
loop_
_entity.id
_entity.type
_entity.pdbx_description
1 polymer ?
#
loop_
_entity_poly.entity_id
_entity_poly.type
_entity_poly.pdbx_seq_one_letter_code
_entity_poly.pdbx_strand_id
1 'polypeptide(L)'
;LSPQVHPDKNQHPRADAAFKVLRAAWDIVSSPERRKEFEIKWMAQSELSRSVSEFLSRLQDDLREAMNTMMCSKCQGKHKRFEMDRDPLSARYCAECGELHPAEEGDFWAESSLLGLKITYFAMMEGKIYDITEWAGCQRVGISPDTHRVPYHISFGSRSTGRPRNPSKGSPTPAADLQDFF
;
A
#
# COMPACT_ATOMS: atom_id res chain seq x y z
N LEU A 1 3.03 37.72 -40.48
CA LEU A 1 3.01 36.26 -40.76
C LEU A 1 4.33 35.85 -41.41
N SER A 2 5.00 34.82 -40.89
CA SER A 2 6.36 34.44 -41.29
C SER A 2 6.40 33.81 -42.70
N PRO A 3 7.34 34.20 -43.58
CA PRO A 3 7.46 33.64 -44.94
C PRO A 3 7.72 32.13 -44.99
N GLN A 4 8.28 31.57 -43.91
CA GLN A 4 8.75 30.18 -43.85
C GLN A 4 7.64 29.13 -43.76
N VAL A 5 6.39 29.52 -43.51
CA VAL A 5 5.25 28.59 -43.39
C VAL A 5 4.15 28.88 -44.41
N HIS A 6 4.34 29.87 -45.28
CA HIS A 6 3.32 30.23 -46.25
C HIS A 6 3.18 29.09 -47.28
N PRO A 7 1.96 28.56 -47.52
CA PRO A 7 1.75 27.40 -48.38
C PRO A 7 2.29 27.62 -49.81
N ASP A 8 2.23 28.85 -50.34
CA ASP A 8 2.82 29.16 -51.66
C ASP A 8 4.35 29.26 -51.69
N LYS A 9 5.02 29.38 -50.53
CA LYS A 9 6.49 29.58 -50.44
C LYS A 9 7.22 28.42 -49.76
N ASN A 10 6.50 27.46 -49.18
CA ASN A 10 7.09 26.27 -48.55
C ASN A 10 6.28 25.01 -48.92
N GLN A 11 6.85 24.16 -49.77
CA GLN A 11 6.25 22.89 -50.22
C GLN A 11 6.37 21.74 -49.20
N HIS A 12 6.86 22.00 -48.00
CA HIS A 12 6.95 20.98 -46.96
C HIS A 12 5.54 20.44 -46.63
N PRO A 13 5.33 19.12 -46.57
CA PRO A 13 4.00 18.52 -46.40
C PRO A 13 3.27 18.91 -45.11
N ARG A 14 3.99 19.49 -44.13
CA ARG A 14 3.44 20.03 -42.88
C ARG A 14 3.23 21.56 -42.87
N ALA A 15 3.60 22.28 -43.93
CA ALA A 15 3.55 23.75 -43.99
C ALA A 15 2.12 24.30 -43.91
N ASP A 16 1.16 23.66 -44.58
CA ASP A 16 -0.26 24.05 -44.52
C ASP A 16 -0.85 23.89 -43.10
N ALA A 17 -0.55 22.76 -42.43
CA ALA A 17 -0.97 22.53 -41.05
C ALA A 17 -0.35 23.55 -40.08
N ALA A 18 0.94 23.83 -40.22
CA ALA A 18 1.64 24.84 -39.43
C ALA A 18 1.08 26.25 -39.68
N PHE A 19 0.73 26.57 -40.92
CA PHE A 19 0.13 27.86 -41.27
C PHE A 19 -1.26 28.06 -40.68
N LYS A 20 -2.10 27.01 -40.66
CA LYS A 20 -3.41 27.02 -39.99
C LYS A 20 -3.28 27.29 -38.49
N VAL A 21 -2.32 26.63 -37.83
CA VAL A 21 -2.03 26.87 -36.40
C VAL A 21 -1.59 28.31 -36.16
N LEU A 22 -0.68 28.83 -36.99
CA LEU A 22 -0.17 30.19 -36.84
C LEU A 22 -1.23 31.27 -37.11
N ARG A 23 -2.14 31.04 -38.06
CA ARG A 23 -3.27 31.94 -38.32
C ARG A 23 -4.25 31.95 -37.15
N ALA A 24 -4.61 30.77 -36.64
CA ALA A 24 -5.47 30.66 -35.45
C ALA A 24 -4.84 31.32 -34.22
N ALA A 25 -3.53 31.17 -34.01
CA ALA A 25 -2.81 31.86 -32.93
C ALA A 25 -2.85 33.38 -33.12
N TRP A 26 -2.64 33.87 -34.35
CA TRP A 26 -2.70 35.29 -34.68
C TRP A 26 -4.08 35.89 -34.36
N ASP A 27 -5.17 35.24 -34.74
CA ASP A 27 -6.55 35.72 -34.51
C ASP A 27 -6.92 35.87 -33.03
N ILE A 28 -6.22 35.13 -32.15
CA ILE A 28 -6.35 35.21 -30.70
C ILE A 28 -5.48 36.35 -30.16
N VAL A 29 -4.22 36.46 -30.59
CA VAL A 29 -3.30 37.48 -30.06
C VAL A 29 -3.48 38.86 -30.68
N SER A 30 -4.16 39.01 -31.82
CA SER A 30 -4.32 40.29 -32.50
C SER A 30 -5.40 41.19 -31.91
N SER A 31 -6.31 40.66 -31.08
CA SER A 31 -7.32 41.44 -30.33
C SER A 31 -7.03 41.40 -28.83
N PRO A 32 -6.95 42.56 -28.14
CA PRO A 32 -6.78 42.62 -26.69
C PRO A 32 -7.85 41.85 -25.91
N GLU A 33 -9.10 41.91 -26.37
CA GLU A 33 -10.26 41.25 -25.76
C GLU A 33 -10.15 39.73 -25.89
N ARG A 34 -9.87 39.23 -27.10
CA ARG A 34 -9.71 37.79 -27.36
C ARG A 34 -8.52 37.19 -26.63
N ARG A 35 -7.43 37.95 -26.51
CA ARG A 35 -6.25 37.55 -25.72
C ARG A 35 -6.64 37.39 -24.24
N LYS A 36 -7.35 38.36 -23.68
CA LYS A 36 -7.80 38.32 -22.28
C LYS A 36 -8.75 37.14 -22.03
N GLU A 37 -9.69 36.88 -22.92
CA GLU A 37 -10.58 35.71 -22.82
C GLU A 37 -9.80 34.38 -22.87
N PHE A 38 -8.81 34.29 -23.75
CA PHE A 38 -7.94 33.12 -23.84
C PHE A 38 -7.13 32.93 -22.55
N GLU A 39 -6.54 33.99 -22.00
CA GLU A 39 -5.80 33.97 -20.74
C GLU A 39 -6.69 33.54 -19.57
N ILE A 40 -7.91 34.07 -19.44
CA ILE A 40 -8.85 33.67 -18.38
C ILE A 40 -9.20 32.19 -18.50
N LYS A 41 -9.53 31.72 -19.71
CA LYS A 41 -9.85 30.30 -19.96
C LYS A 41 -8.65 29.40 -19.63
N TRP A 42 -7.46 29.82 -20.03
CA TRP A 42 -6.23 29.08 -19.78
C TRP A 42 -5.89 29.01 -18.30
N MET A 43 -6.00 30.13 -17.57
CA MET A 43 -5.82 30.18 -16.12
C MET A 43 -6.82 29.26 -15.41
N ALA A 44 -8.11 29.34 -15.75
CA ALA A 44 -9.15 28.47 -15.19
C ALA A 44 -8.89 26.98 -15.48
N GLN A 45 -8.46 26.65 -16.70
CA GLN A 45 -8.10 25.28 -17.07
C GLN A 45 -6.86 24.79 -16.30
N SER A 46 -5.85 25.65 -16.12
CA SER A 46 -4.64 25.33 -15.38
C SER A 46 -4.91 25.11 -13.89
N GLU A 47 -5.78 25.94 -13.28
CA GLU A 47 -6.17 25.81 -11.89
C GLU A 47 -6.99 24.54 -11.65
N LEU A 48 -7.92 24.23 -12.55
CA LEU A 48 -8.67 22.99 -12.51
C LEU A 48 -7.74 21.78 -12.63
N SER A 49 -6.83 21.78 -13.61
CA SER A 49 -5.85 20.70 -13.80
C SER A 49 -4.96 20.52 -12.57
N ARG A 50 -4.50 21.62 -11.96
CA ARG A 50 -3.71 21.59 -10.73
C ARG A 50 -4.51 21.01 -9.56
N SER A 51 -5.75 21.47 -9.38
CA SER A 51 -6.64 21.00 -8.31
C SER A 51 -6.93 19.50 -8.44
N VAL A 52 -7.21 19.01 -9.66
CA VAL A 52 -7.44 17.59 -9.91
C VAL A 52 -6.17 16.79 -9.63
N SER A 53 -5.01 17.23 -10.10
CA SER A 53 -3.73 16.55 -9.83
C SER A 53 -3.45 16.47 -8.33
N GLU A 54 -3.68 17.56 -7.60
CA GLU A 54 -3.47 17.60 -6.15
C GLU A 54 -4.42 16.65 -5.40
N PHE A 55 -5.69 16.60 -5.81
CA PHE A 55 -6.66 15.66 -5.26
C PHE A 55 -6.27 14.21 -5.50
N LEU A 56 -5.83 13.87 -6.73
CA LEU A 56 -5.39 12.51 -7.06
C LEU A 56 -4.16 12.09 -6.25
N SER A 57 -3.19 12.99 -6.05
CA SER A 57 -2.02 12.71 -5.20
C SER A 57 -2.43 12.43 -3.76
N ARG A 58 -3.31 13.25 -3.17
CA ARG A 58 -3.81 13.04 -1.80
C ARG A 58 -4.57 11.72 -1.67
N LEU A 59 -5.43 11.40 -2.65
CA LEU A 59 -6.14 10.12 -2.67
C LEU A 59 -5.17 8.93 -2.74
N GLN A 60 -4.11 9.04 -3.54
CA GLN A 60 -3.08 8.01 -3.63
C GLN A 60 -2.34 7.83 -2.29
N ASP A 61 -2.03 8.92 -1.60
CA ASP A 61 -1.41 8.88 -0.27
C ASP A 61 -2.35 8.26 0.76
N ASP A 62 -3.64 8.62 0.76
CA ASP A 62 -4.65 8.05 1.65
C ASP A 62 -4.83 6.54 1.41
N LEU A 63 -4.85 6.10 0.15
CA LEU A 63 -4.91 4.68 -0.20
C LEU A 63 -3.66 3.94 0.27
N ARG A 64 -2.46 4.52 0.08
CA ARG A 64 -1.21 3.93 0.55
C ARG A 64 -1.19 3.82 2.07
N GLU A 65 -1.64 4.85 2.79
CA GLU A 65 -1.73 4.79 4.25
C GLU A 65 -2.74 3.74 4.71
N ALA A 66 -3.91 3.66 4.07
CA ALA A 66 -4.91 2.64 4.37
C ALA A 66 -4.35 1.22 4.16
N MET A 67 -3.63 0.98 3.07
CA MET A 67 -2.97 -0.30 2.80
C MET A 67 -1.85 -0.60 3.79
N ASN A 68 -1.15 0.40 4.31
CA ASN A 68 -0.06 0.19 5.28
C ASN A 68 -0.54 0.18 6.74
N THR A 69 -1.79 -0.23 6.98
CA THR A 69 -2.33 -0.38 8.34
C THR A 69 -3.04 -1.70 8.55
N MET A 70 -3.06 -2.17 9.81
CA MET A 70 -3.78 -3.35 10.25
C MET A 70 -4.83 -3.00 11.30
N MET A 71 -6.02 -3.59 11.17
CA MET A 71 -7.10 -3.43 12.14
C MET A 71 -6.78 -4.16 13.45
N CYS A 72 -6.98 -3.49 14.58
CA CYS A 72 -6.74 -4.05 15.90
C CYS A 72 -8.05 -4.46 16.57
N SER A 73 -8.19 -5.75 16.90
CA SER A 73 -9.37 -6.24 17.62
C SER A 73 -9.43 -5.74 19.07
N LYS A 74 -8.29 -5.34 19.66
CA LYS A 74 -8.22 -4.92 21.06
C LYS A 74 -8.55 -3.45 21.26
N CYS A 75 -7.91 -2.54 20.53
CA CYS A 75 -8.17 -1.10 20.65
C CYS A 75 -9.25 -0.60 19.66
N GLN A 76 -9.73 -1.47 18.77
CA GLN A 76 -10.66 -1.13 17.67
C GLN A 76 -10.12 -0.07 16.69
N GLY A 77 -8.83 0.27 16.77
CA GLY A 77 -8.14 1.20 15.90
C GLY A 77 -7.34 0.51 14.78
N LYS A 78 -6.45 1.28 14.16
CA LYS A 78 -5.51 0.84 13.13
C LYS A 78 -4.08 1.03 13.63
N HIS A 79 -3.21 0.07 13.35
CA HIS A 79 -1.77 0.16 13.61
C HIS A 79 -1.01 0.14 12.30
N LYS A 80 0.11 0.85 12.22
CA LYS A 80 0.91 0.84 10.99
C LYS A 80 1.63 -0.50 10.85
N ARG A 81 1.75 -0.96 9.60
CA ARG A 81 2.65 -2.04 9.19
C ARG A 81 3.74 -1.44 8.30
N PHE A 82 4.96 -1.92 8.46
CA PHE A 82 6.10 -1.42 7.69
C PHE A 82 6.60 -2.53 6.79
N GLU A 83 6.54 -2.32 5.47
CA GLU A 83 7.09 -3.26 4.49
C GLU A 83 8.59 -3.42 4.72
N MET A 84 9.05 -4.66 4.75
CA MET A 84 10.44 -5.03 4.94
C MET A 84 11.05 -5.45 3.62
N ASP A 85 12.26 -4.98 3.36
CA ASP A 85 13.09 -5.46 2.24
C ASP A 85 13.73 -6.80 2.62
N ARG A 86 12.94 -7.87 2.55
CA ARG A 86 13.35 -9.26 2.83
C ARG A 86 12.82 -10.18 1.74
N ASP A 87 13.65 -11.13 1.32
CA ASP A 87 13.25 -12.19 0.39
C ASP A 87 12.34 -13.22 1.10
N PRO A 88 11.11 -13.46 0.62
CA PRO A 88 10.22 -14.48 1.16
C PRO A 88 10.82 -15.89 1.22
N LEU A 89 11.78 -16.23 0.36
CA LEU A 89 12.44 -17.55 0.37
C LEU A 89 13.42 -17.73 1.53
N SER A 90 13.87 -16.64 2.15
CA SER A 90 14.82 -16.63 3.27
C SER A 90 14.46 -15.54 4.27
N ALA A 91 13.26 -15.65 4.84
CA ALA A 91 12.62 -14.57 5.58
C ALA A 91 12.67 -14.72 7.10
N ARG A 92 12.51 -15.97 7.58
CA ARG A 92 12.28 -16.30 9.00
C ARG A 92 13.54 -16.86 9.61
N TYR A 93 14.13 -16.16 10.58
CA TYR A 93 15.26 -16.70 11.32
C TYR A 93 14.83 -17.81 12.28
N CYS A 94 15.58 -18.91 12.31
CA CYS A 94 15.39 -19.99 13.26
C CYS A 94 16.66 -20.24 14.08
N ALA A 95 16.54 -20.14 15.41
CA ALA A 95 17.66 -20.38 16.32
C ALA A 95 18.07 -21.87 16.40
N GLU A 96 17.13 -22.80 16.19
CA GLU A 96 17.39 -24.25 16.20
C GLU A 96 18.21 -24.69 14.97
N CYS A 97 17.93 -24.11 13.80
CA CYS A 97 18.64 -24.42 12.56
C CYS A 97 19.86 -23.53 12.32
N GLY A 98 19.88 -22.32 12.89
CA GLY A 98 20.91 -21.32 12.61
C GLY A 98 20.82 -20.72 11.20
N GLU A 99 19.67 -20.84 10.53
CA GLU A 99 19.44 -20.46 9.15
C GLU A 99 18.11 -19.71 8.96
N LEU A 100 17.93 -19.12 7.77
CA LEU A 100 16.70 -18.45 7.36
C LEU A 100 15.81 -19.44 6.59
N HIS A 101 14.54 -19.54 7.00
CA HIS A 101 13.52 -20.33 6.34
C HIS A 101 12.60 -19.46 5.48
N PRO A 102 11.93 -20.07 4.48
CA PRO A 102 10.90 -19.39 3.71
C PRO A 102 9.69 -19.02 4.59
N ALA A 103 9.05 -17.91 4.24
CA ALA A 103 7.76 -17.49 4.76
C ALA A 103 6.66 -17.73 3.71
N GLU A 104 5.56 -18.32 4.14
CA GLU A 104 4.35 -18.53 3.34
C GLU A 104 3.29 -17.47 3.63
N GLU A 105 2.35 -17.26 2.71
CA GLU A 105 1.27 -16.29 2.89
C GLU A 105 0.46 -16.58 4.16
N GLY A 106 0.33 -15.58 5.03
CA GLY A 106 -0.34 -15.68 6.33
C GLY A 106 0.59 -16.11 7.49
N ASP A 107 1.87 -16.42 7.23
CA ASP A 107 2.83 -16.70 8.28
C ASP A 107 2.98 -15.51 9.22
N PHE A 108 3.01 -15.81 10.52
CA PHE A 108 3.19 -14.85 11.59
C PHE A 108 4.22 -15.36 12.61
N TRP A 109 5.33 -14.66 12.74
CA TRP A 109 6.44 -15.07 13.62
C TRP A 109 7.04 -13.88 14.37
N ALA A 110 7.91 -14.19 15.32
CA ALA A 110 8.68 -13.21 16.07
C ALA A 110 10.17 -13.54 15.94
N GLU A 111 11.01 -12.52 15.91
CA GLU A 111 12.47 -12.65 15.97
C GLU A 111 13.02 -11.86 17.14
N SER A 112 14.03 -12.43 17.80
CA SER A 112 14.75 -11.75 18.87
C SER A 112 15.99 -11.04 18.32
N SER A 113 16.30 -9.88 18.90
CA SER A 113 17.46 -9.07 18.56
C SER A 113 18.00 -8.41 19.82
N LEU A 114 19.20 -7.83 19.73
CA LEU A 114 19.89 -7.21 20.88
C LEU A 114 20.01 -8.18 22.07
N LEU A 115 20.49 -9.40 21.82
CA LEU A 115 20.64 -10.46 22.84
C LEU A 115 19.31 -10.79 23.57
N GLY A 116 18.19 -10.70 22.86
CA GLY A 116 16.86 -10.99 23.41
C GLY A 116 16.12 -9.79 24.02
N LEU A 117 16.75 -8.61 24.06
CA LEU A 117 16.11 -7.40 24.61
C LEU A 117 14.99 -6.85 23.72
N LYS A 118 15.06 -7.08 22.41
CA LYS A 118 14.08 -6.59 21.46
C LYS A 118 13.45 -7.74 20.70
N ILE A 119 12.14 -7.90 20.86
CA ILE A 119 11.32 -8.81 20.06
C ILE A 119 10.63 -8.01 18.96
N THR A 120 10.81 -8.44 17.72
CA THR A 120 10.18 -7.85 16.53
C THR A 120 9.22 -8.87 15.94
N TYR A 121 8.01 -8.42 15.57
CA TYR A 121 6.98 -9.29 15.03
C TYR A 121 6.82 -9.06 13.54
N PHE A 122 6.79 -10.15 12.77
CA PHE A 122 6.69 -10.11 11.32
C PHE A 122 5.51 -10.93 10.83
N ALA A 123 4.88 -10.46 9.74
CA ALA A 123 3.88 -11.24 9.04
C ALA A 123 4.09 -11.19 7.52
N MET A 124 3.85 -12.32 6.86
CA MET A 124 3.79 -12.41 5.41
C MET A 124 2.36 -12.11 4.98
N MET A 125 2.16 -11.03 4.23
CA MET A 125 0.85 -10.63 3.69
C MET A 125 1.00 -10.07 2.29
N GLU A 126 0.08 -10.38 1.38
CA GLU A 126 0.03 -9.80 0.04
C GLU A 126 1.35 -10.01 -0.75
N GLY A 127 1.96 -11.18 -0.58
CA GLY A 127 3.27 -11.52 -1.14
C GLY A 127 4.47 -10.74 -0.57
N LYS A 128 4.31 -10.00 0.53
CA LYS A 128 5.37 -9.20 1.14
C LYS A 128 5.48 -9.38 2.65
N ILE A 129 6.66 -9.10 3.19
CA ILE A 129 6.93 -9.20 4.63
C ILE A 129 6.76 -7.83 5.27
N TYR A 130 6.08 -7.79 6.41
CA TYR A 130 5.84 -6.56 7.16
C TYR A 130 6.28 -6.70 8.61
N ASP A 131 6.91 -5.65 9.16
CA ASP A 131 7.02 -5.44 10.61
C ASP A 131 5.66 -4.96 11.14
N ILE A 132 5.12 -5.73 12.07
CA ILE A 132 3.83 -5.52 12.72
C ILE A 132 3.95 -5.43 14.24
N THR A 133 5.14 -5.07 14.74
CA THR A 133 5.47 -5.01 16.17
C THR A 133 4.51 -4.11 16.95
N GLU A 134 4.10 -2.97 16.37
CA GLU A 134 3.14 -2.06 17.00
C GLU A 134 1.77 -2.75 17.22
N TRP A 135 1.27 -3.43 16.19
CA TRP A 135 -0.01 -4.15 16.24
C TRP A 135 0.04 -5.34 17.20
N ALA A 136 1.12 -6.13 17.14
CA ALA A 136 1.33 -7.28 18.01
C ALA A 136 1.43 -6.85 19.48
N GLY A 137 2.17 -5.78 19.75
CA GLY A 137 2.29 -5.18 21.07
C GLY A 137 0.96 -4.66 21.60
N CYS A 138 0.16 -3.98 20.77
CA CYS A 138 -1.18 -3.55 21.17
C CYS A 138 -2.03 -4.75 21.60
N GLN A 139 -2.11 -5.79 20.77
CA GLN A 139 -2.87 -7.00 21.07
C GLN A 139 -2.31 -7.87 22.21
N ARG A 140 -1.07 -7.59 22.68
CA ARG A 140 -0.33 -8.43 23.62
C ARG A 140 -0.15 -9.85 23.10
N VAL A 141 0.21 -9.98 21.83
CA VAL A 141 0.57 -11.28 21.27
C VAL A 141 1.79 -11.82 22.02
N GLY A 142 1.73 -13.08 22.44
CA GLY A 142 2.86 -13.82 22.99
C GLY A 142 3.27 -14.94 22.06
N ILE A 143 4.32 -14.71 21.26
CA ILE A 143 4.96 -15.72 20.41
C ILE A 143 6.40 -15.87 20.86
N SER A 144 6.85 -17.12 20.97
CA SER A 144 8.28 -17.40 21.21
C SER A 144 9.08 -17.04 19.95
N PRO A 145 10.12 -16.21 20.07
CA PRO A 145 10.91 -15.78 18.92
C PRO A 145 11.78 -16.92 18.37
N ASP A 146 12.20 -16.77 17.12
CA ASP A 146 13.23 -17.59 16.46
C ASP A 146 12.90 -19.10 16.39
N THR A 147 11.60 -19.42 16.38
CA THR A 147 11.09 -20.79 16.37
C THR A 147 11.11 -21.40 14.96
N HIS A 148 11.39 -22.70 14.88
CA HIS A 148 11.44 -23.41 13.60
C HIS A 148 10.08 -23.43 12.88
N ARG A 149 9.02 -23.72 13.64
CA ARG A 149 7.65 -23.79 13.12
C ARG A 149 6.92 -22.48 13.37
N VAL A 150 6.20 -22.01 12.35
CA VAL A 150 5.31 -20.86 12.48
C VAL A 150 4.13 -21.25 13.39
N PRO A 151 3.97 -20.58 14.54
CA PRO A 151 2.96 -20.98 15.51
C PRO A 151 1.54 -20.54 15.12
N TYR A 152 1.41 -19.52 14.27
CA TYR A 152 0.12 -18.94 13.90
C TYR A 152 0.03 -18.59 12.42
N HIS A 153 -1.13 -18.87 11.84
CA HIS A 153 -1.52 -18.41 10.51
C HIS A 153 -2.60 -17.34 10.68
N ILE A 154 -2.32 -16.09 10.30
CA ILE A 154 -3.29 -15.00 10.44
C ILE A 154 -4.11 -14.91 9.14
N SER A 155 -5.42 -15.09 9.26
CA SER A 155 -6.36 -14.74 8.19
C SER A 155 -6.69 -13.25 8.26
N PHE A 156 -6.13 -12.46 7.34
CA PHE A 156 -6.50 -11.05 7.20
C PHE A 156 -7.78 -10.92 6.37
N GLY A 157 -8.92 -10.76 7.06
CA GLY A 157 -10.11 -10.08 6.53
C GLY A 157 -10.91 -10.76 5.40
N SER A 158 -11.85 -11.60 5.78
CA SER A 158 -13.25 -11.40 5.39
C SER A 158 -14.12 -11.88 6.54
N ARG A 159 -14.88 -10.98 7.16
CA ARG A 159 -16.05 -11.38 7.95
C ARG A 159 -17.09 -11.95 6.98
N SER A 160 -16.90 -13.18 6.56
CA SER A 160 -18.01 -14.05 6.19
C SER A 160 -18.39 -14.83 7.44
N THR A 161 -19.67 -14.76 7.79
CA THR A 161 -20.30 -15.55 8.84
C THR A 161 -20.12 -17.04 8.53
N GLY A 162 -19.07 -17.65 9.07
CA GLY A 162 -18.73 -19.06 8.87
C GLY A 162 -18.32 -19.71 10.19
N ARG A 163 -19.31 -20.36 10.81
CA ARG A 163 -19.24 -21.28 11.95
C ARG A 163 -17.90 -22.02 12.13
N PRO A 164 -17.35 -22.16 13.36
CA PRO A 164 -16.17 -22.98 13.59
C PRO A 164 -16.44 -24.44 13.14
N ARG A 165 -15.57 -24.95 12.27
CA ARG A 165 -15.54 -26.36 11.87
C ARG A 165 -15.07 -27.17 13.08
N ASN A 166 -16.00 -27.94 13.62
CA ASN A 166 -15.79 -28.89 14.71
C ASN A 166 -14.77 -29.98 14.29
N PRO A 167 -13.71 -30.27 15.05
CA PRO A 167 -12.96 -31.50 14.88
C PRO A 167 -13.80 -32.67 15.44
N SER A 168 -13.98 -33.69 14.62
CA SER A 168 -14.71 -34.90 14.98
C SER A 168 -13.85 -35.78 15.89
N LYS A 169 -14.29 -35.93 17.14
CA LYS A 169 -14.18 -37.08 18.06
C LYS A 169 -13.05 -38.12 17.84
N GLY A 170 -12.16 -38.18 18.83
CA GLY A 170 -11.40 -39.37 19.23
C GLY A 170 -10.92 -39.20 20.68
N SER A 171 -11.71 -39.72 21.63
CA SER A 171 -11.59 -39.66 23.11
C SER A 171 -10.41 -40.50 23.68
N PRO A 172 -10.18 -40.57 25.02
CA PRO A 172 -10.44 -39.62 26.12
C PRO A 172 -9.22 -39.39 27.05
N THR A 173 -9.15 -38.23 27.71
CA THR A 173 -8.37 -38.02 28.95
C THR A 173 -9.30 -38.10 30.18
N PRO A 174 -8.87 -38.68 31.32
CA PRO A 174 -9.67 -38.63 32.54
C PRO A 174 -9.42 -37.32 33.32
N ALA A 175 -10.48 -36.96 34.05
CA ALA A 175 -10.76 -35.75 34.80
C ALA A 175 -9.68 -35.27 35.78
N ALA A 176 -9.59 -33.94 35.91
CA ALA A 176 -9.35 -33.29 37.19
C ALA A 176 -10.13 -31.96 37.21
N ASP A 177 -11.31 -31.99 37.83
CA ASP A 177 -12.01 -30.83 38.37
C ASP A 177 -11.09 -30.12 39.37
N LEU A 178 -10.96 -28.79 39.28
CA LEU A 178 -10.87 -27.95 40.46
C LEU A 178 -11.50 -26.57 40.15
N GLN A 179 -12.47 -26.26 40.98
CA GLN A 179 -13.39 -25.13 40.97
C GLN A 179 -12.72 -23.80 41.35
N ASP A 180 -13.34 -22.73 40.87
CA ASP A 180 -13.59 -21.40 41.47
C ASP A 180 -12.57 -20.83 42.46
N PHE A 181 -12.15 -19.57 42.24
CA PHE A 181 -12.38 -18.45 43.16
C PHE A 181 -12.19 -17.11 42.42
N PHE A 182 -13.08 -16.16 42.75
CA PHE A 182 -13.30 -14.77 42.31
C PHE A 182 -12.16 -13.99 41.61
#